data_AF-B3Q519-F1
#
_entry.id   AF-B3Q519-F1
#
_cell.length_a   1.000
_cell.length_b   1.000
_cell.length_c   1.000
_cell.angle_alpha   90.00
_cell.angle_beta   90.00
_cell.angle_gamma   90.00
#
_symmetry.space_group_name_H-M   'P 1'
#
loop_
_entity.id
_entity.type
_entity.pdbx_description
1 polymer ?
#
loop_
_entity_poly.entity_id
_entity_poly.type
_entity_poly.pdbx_seq_one_letter_code
_entity_poly.pdbx_strand_id
1 'polypeptide(L)'
;MDDHEFRLCLKIDVVQLDFWVERGWLVPAMSGEGRQFREADVARGRLILDLMGNMGVNEAGVDVVMDLLDQLHTLRGTMSKLVTAIERQEREVQQRLIESLEDIDRF
;
A
#
# COMPACT_ATOMS: atom_id res chain seq x y z
N MET A 1 -4.31 8.91 13.28
CA MET A 1 -5.67 9.40 13.01
C MET A 1 -6.64 8.37 13.54
N ASP A 2 -7.58 8.78 14.39
CA ASP A 2 -8.60 7.85 14.93
C ASP A 2 -9.74 7.59 13.92
N ASP A 3 -10.66 6.70 14.28
CA ASP A 3 -11.86 6.36 13.50
C ASP A 3 -12.73 7.58 13.16
N HIS A 4 -12.84 8.56 14.05
CA HIS A 4 -13.70 9.72 13.85
C HIS A 4 -13.06 10.68 12.84
N GLU A 5 -11.79 11.02 13.04
CA GLU A 5 -11.00 11.85 12.14
C GLU A 5 -10.94 11.23 10.73
N PHE A 6 -10.73 9.91 10.64
CA PHE A 6 -10.66 9.20 9.37
C PHE A 6 -11.96 9.30 8.55
N ARG A 7 -13.09 9.07 9.21
CA ARG A 7 -14.42 9.21 8.58
C ARG A 7 -14.71 10.62 8.14
N LEU A 8 -14.30 11.63 8.90
CA LEU A 8 -14.45 13.04 8.52
C LEU A 8 -13.61 13.39 7.28
N CYS A 9 -12.37 12.91 7.20
CA CYS A 9 -11.50 13.13 6.03
C CYS A 9 -12.07 12.53 4.74
N LEU A 10 -12.67 11.34 4.83
CA LEU A 10 -13.22 10.62 3.68
C LEU A 10 -14.69 10.89 3.42
N LYS A 11 -15.40 11.53 4.37
CA LYS A 11 -16.85 11.75 4.35
C LYS A 11 -17.63 10.45 4.21
N ILE A 12 -17.23 9.43 4.97
CA ILE A 12 -17.88 8.12 5.02
C ILE A 12 -18.53 7.91 6.39
N ASP A 13 -19.52 7.03 6.46
CA ASP A 13 -20.15 6.65 7.73
C ASP A 13 -19.40 5.49 8.42
N VAL A 14 -19.90 5.08 9.59
CA VAL A 14 -19.30 4.00 10.38
C VAL A 14 -19.49 2.63 9.71
N VAL A 15 -20.64 2.39 9.07
CA VAL A 15 -20.95 1.12 8.41
C VAL A 15 -20.02 0.90 7.23
N GLN A 16 -19.77 1.96 6.45
CA GLN A 16 -18.86 1.93 5.32
C GLN A 16 -17.40 1.71 5.76
N LEU A 17 -16.97 2.36 6.85
CA LEU A 17 -15.63 2.14 7.41
C LEU A 17 -15.47 0.69 7.89
N ASP A 18 -16.41 0.19 8.68
CA ASP A 18 -16.35 -1.17 9.19
C ASP A 18 -16.35 -2.19 8.04
N PHE A 19 -17.19 -1.98 7.03
CA PHE A 19 -17.18 -2.82 5.82
C PHE A 19 -15.81 -2.84 5.13
N TRP A 20 -15.15 -1.70 4.97
CA TRP A 20 -13.81 -1.68 4.35
C TRP A 20 -12.74 -2.37 5.18
N VAL A 21 -12.84 -2.30 6.51
CA VAL A 21 -11.92 -3.00 7.42
C VAL A 21 -12.20 -4.50 7.41
N GLU A 22 -13.46 -4.91 7.43
CA GLU A 22 -13.87 -6.32 7.37
C GLU A 22 -13.45 -7.01 6.06
N ARG A 23 -13.52 -6.29 4.94
CA ARG A 23 -13.06 -6.77 3.63
C ARG A 23 -11.54 -6.74 3.49
N GLY A 24 -10.82 -6.18 4.46
CA GLY A 24 -9.37 -6.06 4.44
C GLY A 24 -8.84 -4.96 3.52
N TRP A 25 -9.71 -4.13 2.94
CA TRP A 25 -9.29 -3.01 2.10
C TRP A 25 -8.53 -1.97 2.92
N LEU A 26 -8.90 -1.79 4.18
CA LEU A 26 -8.14 -1.00 5.14
C LEU A 26 -7.64 -1.89 6.26
N VAL A 27 -6.36 -1.76 6.58
CA VAL A 27 -5.72 -2.51 7.67
C VAL A 27 -5.13 -1.51 8.67
N PRO A 28 -5.97 -0.91 9.54
CA PRO A 28 -5.51 0.04 10.54
C PRO A 28 -4.60 -0.64 11.56
N ALA A 29 -3.68 0.15 12.13
CA ALA A 29 -2.92 -0.29 13.28
C ALA A 29 -3.82 -0.37 14.51
N MET A 30 -3.69 -1.42 15.32
CA MET A 30 -4.39 -1.49 16.61
C MET A 30 -3.52 -0.84 17.70
N SER A 31 -4.11 0.09 18.43
CA SER A 31 -3.51 0.72 19.62
C SER A 31 -4.40 0.47 20.83
N GLY A 32 -3.91 0.77 22.04
CA GLY A 32 -4.69 0.65 23.28
C GLY A 32 -5.97 1.51 23.29
N GLU A 33 -6.06 2.50 22.41
CA GLU A 33 -7.20 3.41 22.25
C GLU A 33 -8.11 3.04 21.06
N GLY A 34 -7.82 1.93 20.37
CA GLY A 34 -8.56 1.46 19.20
C GLY A 34 -7.76 1.53 17.90
N ARG A 35 -8.48 1.53 16.77
CA ARG A 35 -7.89 1.58 15.42
C ARG A 35 -7.25 2.94 15.17
N GLN A 36 -6.02 2.90 14.64
CA GLN A 36 -5.29 4.06 14.17
C GLN A 36 -4.98 3.93 12.68
N PHE A 37 -5.39 4.97 11.94
CA PHE A 37 -5.12 5.15 10.53
C PHE A 37 -3.95 6.11 10.32
N ARG A 38 -3.17 5.82 9.28
CA ARG A 38 -2.07 6.63 8.75
C ARG A 38 -2.54 7.39 7.51
N GLU A 39 -1.75 8.37 7.05
CA GLU A 39 -2.06 9.09 5.81
C GLU A 39 -2.18 8.17 4.58
N ALA A 40 -1.39 7.08 4.56
CA ALA A 40 -1.48 6.07 3.51
C ALA A 40 -2.86 5.40 3.45
N ASP A 41 -3.52 5.21 4.61
CA ASP A 41 -4.86 4.65 4.69
C ASP A 41 -5.91 5.63 4.15
N VAL A 42 -5.69 6.94 4.32
CA VAL A 42 -6.57 7.98 3.76
C VAL A 42 -6.46 8.00 2.24
N ALA A 43 -5.23 7.94 1.70
CA ALA A 43 -5.01 7.84 0.26
C ALA A 43 -5.68 6.59 -0.33
N ARG A 44 -5.58 5.46 0.40
CA ARG A 44 -6.24 4.20 0.04
C ARG A 44 -7.76 4.32 0.06
N GLY A 45 -8.34 4.91 1.10
CA GLY A 45 -9.77 5.17 1.19
C GLY A 45 -10.28 6.09 0.09
N ARG A 46 -9.49 7.10 -0.32
CA ARG A 46 -9.83 7.96 -1.47
C ARG A 46 -9.90 7.16 -2.77
N LEU A 47 -8.93 6.28 -3.01
CA LEU A 47 -8.94 5.40 -4.18
C LEU A 47 -10.18 4.50 -4.21
N ILE A 48 -10.56 3.92 -3.06
CA ILE A 48 -11.77 3.09 -2.96
C ILE A 48 -13.03 3.90 -3.33
N LEU A 49 -13.14 5.14 -2.86
CA LEU A 49 -14.25 6.03 -3.25
C LEU A 49 -14.25 6.34 -4.75
N ASP A 50 -13.09 6.60 -5.33
CA ASP A 50 -12.98 6.90 -6.76
C ASP A 50 -13.33 5.67 -7.61
N LEU A 51 -12.92 4.46 -7.19
CA LEU A 51 -13.25 3.20 -7.86
C LEU A 51 -14.76 2.94 -7.84
N MET A 52 -15.40 3.01 -6.67
CA MET A 52 -16.83 2.71 -6.55
C MET A 52 -17.71 3.81 -7.13
N GLY A 53 -17.37 5.07 -6.88
CA GLY A 53 -18.18 6.23 -7.28
C GLY A 53 -17.93 6.66 -8.71
N ASN A 54 -16.71 7.04 -9.05
CA ASN A 54 -16.39 7.64 -10.35
C ASN A 54 -16.23 6.59 -11.45
N MET A 55 -15.71 5.41 -11.13
CA MET A 55 -15.41 4.35 -12.10
C MET A 55 -16.47 3.24 -12.14
N GLY A 56 -17.43 3.23 -11.21
CA GLY A 56 -18.52 2.24 -11.16
C GLY A 56 -18.04 0.81 -10.91
N VAL A 57 -16.87 0.65 -10.28
CA VAL A 57 -16.30 -0.66 -9.95
C VAL A 57 -17.10 -1.25 -8.78
N ASN A 58 -17.53 -2.50 -8.93
CA ASN A 58 -18.24 -3.22 -7.87
C ASN A 58 -17.27 -3.68 -6.78
N GLU A 59 -17.80 -4.15 -5.65
CA GLU A 59 -16.99 -4.59 -4.50
C GLU A 59 -15.97 -5.68 -4.86
N ALA A 60 -16.35 -6.66 -5.68
CA ALA A 60 -15.43 -7.71 -6.14
C ALA A 60 -14.29 -7.16 -7.02
N GLY A 61 -14.55 -6.14 -7.81
CA GLY A 61 -13.53 -5.43 -8.57
C GLY A 61 -12.59 -4.63 -7.67
N VAL A 62 -13.13 -4.00 -6.62
CA VAL A 62 -12.33 -3.30 -5.62
C VAL A 62 -11.39 -4.28 -4.91
N ASP A 63 -11.85 -5.48 -4.52
CA ASP A 63 -10.99 -6.52 -3.94
C ASP A 63 -9.76 -6.77 -4.81
N VAL A 64 -9.97 -7.02 -6.12
CA VAL A 64 -8.88 -7.33 -7.05
C VAL A 64 -7.92 -6.15 -7.17
N VAL A 65 -8.43 -4.93 -7.28
CA VAL A 65 -7.58 -3.73 -7.38
C VAL A 65 -6.76 -3.54 -6.09
N MET A 66 -7.38 -3.79 -4.94
CA MET A 66 -6.71 -3.66 -3.64
C MET A 66 -5.62 -4.72 -3.45
N ASP A 67 -5.89 -5.98 -3.82
CA ASP A 67 -4.90 -7.05 -3.81
C ASP A 67 -3.71 -6.73 -4.72
N LEU A 68 -3.97 -6.22 -5.92
CA LEU A 68 -2.92 -5.82 -6.86
C LEU A 68 -2.08 -4.66 -6.31
N LEU A 69 -2.73 -3.68 -5.66
CA LEU A 69 -2.03 -2.57 -5.03
C LEU A 69 -1.13 -3.03 -3.89
N ASP A 70 -1.60 -3.97 -3.07
CA ASP A 70 -0.82 -4.55 -1.97
C ASP A 70 0.36 -5.38 -2.49
N GLN A 71 0.18 -6.13 -3.59
CA GLN A 71 1.27 -6.83 -4.27
C GLN A 71 2.33 -5.85 -4.79
N LEU A 72 1.92 -4.76 -5.44
CA LEU A 72 2.85 -3.72 -5.92
C LEU A 72 3.61 -3.05 -4.78
N HIS A 73 2.96 -2.75 -3.67
CA HIS A 73 3.62 -2.19 -2.49
C HIS A 73 4.60 -3.15 -1.85
N THR A 74 4.25 -4.44 -1.76
CA THR A 74 5.15 -5.49 -1.27
C THR A 74 6.39 -5.63 -2.15
N LEU A 75 6.18 -5.65 -3.46
CA LEU A 75 7.26 -5.73 -4.43
C LEU A 75 8.19 -4.51 -4.34
N ARG A 76 7.63 -3.30 -4.30
CA ARG A 76 8.41 -2.07 -4.11
C ARG A 76 9.20 -2.09 -2.81
N GLY A 77 8.60 -2.54 -1.71
CA GLY A 77 9.28 -2.68 -0.43
C GLY A 77 10.43 -3.69 -0.47
N THR A 78 10.25 -4.80 -1.19
CA THR A 78 11.30 -5.81 -1.39
C THR A 78 12.46 -5.26 -2.19
N MET A 79 12.18 -4.55 -3.30
CA MET A 79 13.21 -3.87 -4.08
C MET A 79 13.96 -2.83 -3.25
N SER A 80 13.26 -1.98 -2.48
CA SER A 80 13.92 -0.99 -1.62
C SER A 80 14.85 -1.65 -0.59
N LYS A 81 14.43 -2.76 0.04
CA LYS A 81 15.28 -3.52 0.97
C LYS A 81 16.51 -4.09 0.27
N LEU A 82 16.36 -4.59 -0.95
CA LEU A 82 17.47 -5.12 -1.75
C LEU A 82 18.47 -4.03 -2.09
N VAL A 83 18.02 -2.85 -2.54
CA VAL A 83 18.89 -1.69 -2.78
C VAL A 83 19.64 -1.30 -1.51
N THR A 84 18.96 -1.16 -0.38
CA THR A 84 19.61 -0.84 0.91
C THR A 84 20.62 -1.91 1.33
N ALA A 85 20.37 -3.20 1.04
CA ALA A 85 21.31 -4.27 1.35
C ALA A 85 22.58 -4.20 0.48
N ILE A 86 22.45 -3.81 -0.79
CA ILE A 86 23.56 -3.57 -1.71
C ILE A 86 24.37 -2.36 -1.27
N GLU A 87 23.71 -1.25 -0.93
CA GLU A 87 24.36 -0.01 -0.46
C GLU A 87 25.21 -0.21 0.81
N ARG A 88 24.88 -1.23 1.62
CA ARG A 88 25.64 -1.59 2.82
C ARG A 88 26.89 -2.43 2.55
N GLN A 89 27.07 -2.95 1.34
CA GLN A 89 28.25 -3.73 0.97
C GLN A 89 29.45 -2.81 0.70
N GLU A 90 30.64 -3.40 0.65
CA GLU A 90 31.86 -2.70 0.19
C GLU A 90 31.75 -2.28 -1.27
N ARG A 91 32.41 -1.17 -1.64
CA ARG A 91 32.30 -0.59 -3.00
C ARG A 91 32.65 -1.58 -4.11
N GLU A 92 33.62 -2.46 -3.89
CA GLU A 92 34.00 -3.48 -4.89
C GLU A 92 32.90 -4.52 -5.14
N VAL A 93 32.09 -4.84 -4.13
CA VAL A 93 30.94 -5.74 -4.28
C VAL A 93 29.80 -5.03 -5.01
N GLN A 94 29.56 -3.76 -4.70
CA GLN A 94 28.57 -2.93 -5.40
C GLN A 94 28.90 -2.78 -6.89
N GLN A 95 30.17 -2.49 -7.21
CA GLN A 95 30.66 -2.34 -8.59
C GLN A 95 30.39 -3.60 -9.42
N ARG A 96 30.77 -4.77 -8.89
CA ARG A 96 30.54 -6.08 -9.55
C ARG A 96 29.06 -6.39 -9.77
N LEU A 97 28.20 -6.00 -8.82
CA LEU A 97 26.75 -6.17 -8.93
C LEU A 97 26.15 -5.30 -10.04
N ILE A 98 26.58 -4.03 -10.15
CA ILE A 98 26.12 -3.12 -11.21
C ILE A 98 26.57 -3.62 -12.58
N GLU A 99 27.83 -4.02 -12.72
CA GLU A 99 28.36 -4.61 -13.96
C GLU A 99 27.55 -5.85 -14.38
N SER A 100 27.21 -6.73 -13.43
CA SER A 100 26.41 -7.93 -13.70
C SER A 100 24.96 -7.61 -14.09
N LEU A 101 24.38 -6.50 -13.60
CA LEU A 101 23.03 -6.08 -13.95
C LEU A 101 22.97 -5.50 -15.37
N GLU A 102 23.97 -4.69 -15.76
CA GLU A 102 24.08 -4.16 -17.13
C GLU A 102 24.20 -5.28 -18.18
N ASP A 103 24.82 -6.41 -17.82
CA ASP A 103 24.90 -7.59 -18.67
C ASP A 103 23.55 -8.33 -18.82
N ILE A 104 22.68 -8.27 -17.80
CA ILE A 104 21.35 -8.92 -17.83
C ILE A 104 20.37 -8.11 -18.70
N ASP A 105 20.38 -6.78 -18.60
CA ASP A 105 19.48 -5.90 -19.37
C ASP A 105 19.81 -5.85 -20.87
N ARG A 106 20.92 -6.46 -21.28
CA ARG A 106 21.37 -6.54 -22.67
C ARG A 106 20.73 -7.70 -23.45
N PHE A 107 19.95 -8.55 -22.79
CA PHE A 107 19.20 -9.67 -23.38
C PHE A 107 17.70 -9.39 -23.45
#